data_AF-M5PWD2-F1
#
_entry.id   AF-M5PWD2-F1
#
_cell.length_a   1.000
_cell.length_b   1.000
_cell.length_c   1.000
_cell.angle_alpha   90.00
_cell.angle_beta   90.00
_cell.angle_gamma   90.00
#
_symmetry.space_group_name_H-M   'P 1'
#
loop_
_entity.id
_entity.type
_entity.pdbx_description
1 polymer ?
#
loop_
_entity_poly.entity_id
_entity_poly.type
_entity_poly.pdbx_seq_one_letter_code
_entity_poly.pdbx_strand_id
1 'polypeptide(L)'
;MSKVYSLLAYDIGLLTPAEAAHLRTLNVPQPTNWVVQSSKIETVLRSKGSITLGIVILPALAKDAQVNPPEALRKEIAAAANRLREKADLVVALSPWGIRAEQNLLETSPPSFDLLLGTGQGIGNTGRLMNKDALLWMRAYDKGKALQRVDIFTLPEKGASSFAWQQGKSISWTTIPLSEKIYSDPGILEIFNSLDKTKI
;
A
#
# COMPACT_ATOMS: atom_id res chain seq x y z
N MET A 1 -20.75 -3.49 -4.81
CA MET A 1 -19.37 -3.02 -4.50
C MET A 1 -18.64 -3.89 -3.48
N SER A 2 -19.10 -4.04 -2.22
CA SER A 2 -18.44 -4.91 -1.22
C SER A 2 -18.20 -6.34 -1.72
N LYS A 3 -19.22 -6.94 -2.36
CA LYS A 3 -19.14 -8.27 -2.97
C LYS A 3 -18.02 -8.39 -4.02
N VAL A 4 -17.73 -7.33 -4.77
CA VAL A 4 -16.63 -7.35 -5.75
C VAL A 4 -15.28 -7.34 -5.04
N TYR A 5 -15.11 -6.49 -4.01
CA TYR A 5 -13.87 -6.46 -3.23
C TYR A 5 -13.59 -7.79 -2.51
N SER A 6 -14.62 -8.51 -2.06
CA SER A 6 -14.43 -9.85 -1.49
C SER A 6 -14.02 -10.89 -2.54
N LEU A 7 -14.47 -10.76 -3.80
CA LEU A 7 -14.10 -11.66 -4.89
C LEU A 7 -12.66 -11.43 -5.35
N LEU A 8 -12.16 -10.20 -5.26
CA LEU A 8 -10.76 -9.86 -5.58
C LEU A 8 -9.76 -10.38 -4.54
N ALA A 9 -10.24 -10.91 -3.41
CA ALA A 9 -9.44 -11.59 -2.39
C ALA A 9 -8.18 -10.82 -1.96
N TYR A 10 -8.32 -9.50 -1.75
CA TYR A 10 -7.24 -8.67 -1.19
C TYR A 10 -6.74 -9.27 0.12
N ASP A 11 -5.42 -9.27 0.34
CA ASP A 11 -4.83 -9.68 1.62
C ASP A 11 -5.02 -8.59 2.70
N ILE A 12 -4.99 -7.32 2.30
CA ILE A 12 -5.24 -6.15 3.15
C ILE A 12 -5.81 -5.01 2.31
N GLY A 13 -6.68 -4.19 2.91
CA GLY A 13 -7.10 -2.90 2.38
C GLY A 13 -6.89 -1.80 3.40
N LEU A 14 -6.67 -0.57 2.93
CA LEU A 14 -6.59 0.62 3.78
C LEU A 14 -7.63 1.62 3.33
N LEU A 15 -8.46 2.07 4.27
CA LEU A 15 -9.44 3.12 4.07
C LEU A 15 -9.04 4.36 4.88
N THR A 16 -9.12 5.52 4.27
CA THR A 16 -9.19 6.78 5.02
C THR A 16 -10.51 6.85 5.80
N PRO A 17 -10.60 7.67 6.87
CA PRO A 17 -11.85 7.87 7.60
C PRO A 17 -13.00 8.35 6.70
N ALA A 18 -12.70 9.17 5.70
CA ALA A 18 -13.68 9.68 4.74
C ALA A 18 -14.22 8.57 3.81
N GLU A 19 -13.34 7.71 3.29
CA GLU A 19 -13.77 6.56 2.47
C GLU A 19 -14.59 5.57 3.30
N ALA A 20 -14.16 5.27 4.52
CA ALA A 20 -14.91 4.40 5.42
C ALA A 20 -16.30 4.98 5.75
N ALA A 21 -16.40 6.29 5.98
CA ALA A 21 -17.69 6.97 6.17
C ALA A 21 -18.58 6.88 4.92
N HIS A 22 -18.00 7.12 3.75
CA HIS A 22 -18.73 7.03 2.48
C HIS A 22 -19.25 5.61 2.20
N LEU A 23 -18.45 4.57 2.43
CA LEU A 23 -18.90 3.18 2.29
C LEU A 23 -20.07 2.85 3.22
N ARG A 24 -20.08 3.39 4.45
CA ARG A 24 -21.22 3.25 5.37
C ARG A 24 -22.48 3.92 4.83
N THR A 25 -22.38 5.11 4.22
CA THR A 25 -23.57 5.78 3.62
C THR A 25 -24.17 4.98 2.46
N LEU A 26 -23.36 4.12 1.82
CA LEU A 26 -23.80 3.26 0.73
C LEU A 26 -24.25 1.87 1.20
N ASN A 27 -24.34 1.63 2.52
CA ASN A 27 -24.61 0.32 3.11
C ASN A 27 -23.68 -0.79 2.58
N VAL A 28 -22.44 -0.43 2.25
CA VAL A 28 -21.43 -1.35 1.76
C VAL A 28 -20.64 -1.88 2.97
N PRO A 29 -20.77 -3.16 3.34
CA PRO A 29 -20.02 -3.69 4.47
C PRO A 29 -18.53 -3.69 4.15
N GLN A 30 -17.73 -3.17 5.08
CA GLN A 30 -16.28 -3.17 4.98
C GLN A 30 -15.74 -4.60 5.08
N PRO A 31 -14.85 -5.03 4.17
CA PRO A 31 -14.19 -6.32 4.30
C PRO A 31 -13.39 -6.42 5.60
N THR A 32 -13.40 -7.59 6.24
CA THR A 32 -12.78 -7.81 7.57
C THR A 32 -11.27 -7.61 7.60
N ASN A 33 -10.62 -7.79 6.47
CA ASN A 33 -9.18 -7.61 6.30
C ASN A 33 -8.80 -6.17 5.91
N TRP A 34 -9.75 -5.24 5.88
CA TRP A 34 -9.49 -3.82 5.62
C TRP A 34 -9.38 -3.06 6.94
N VAL A 35 -8.41 -2.15 7.00
CA VAL A 35 -8.15 -1.29 8.15
C VAL A 35 -8.64 0.12 7.83
N VAL A 36 -9.29 0.76 8.80
CA VAL A 36 -9.59 2.19 8.73
C VAL A 36 -8.45 2.94 9.40
N GLN A 37 -7.79 3.80 8.65
CA GLN A 37 -6.68 4.60 9.12
C GLN A 37 -7.06 5.38 10.38
N SER A 38 -6.30 5.16 11.47
CA SER A 38 -6.43 5.90 12.72
C SER A 38 -5.36 6.98 12.86
N SER A 39 -5.36 7.72 13.96
CA SER A 39 -4.29 8.66 14.31
C SER A 39 -3.02 7.97 14.84
N LYS A 40 -3.03 6.63 14.95
CA LYS A 40 -1.91 5.83 15.46
C LYS A 40 -1.31 4.97 14.36
N ILE A 41 -0.02 4.69 14.48
CA ILE A 41 0.64 3.70 13.62
C ILE A 41 0.07 2.32 13.95
N GLU A 42 -0.38 1.61 12.93
CA GLU A 42 -0.85 0.24 13.09
C GLU A 42 0.12 -0.72 12.41
N THR A 43 0.29 -1.91 12.98
CA THR A 43 1.17 -2.93 12.42
C THR A 43 0.43 -4.24 12.26
N VAL A 44 0.71 -4.93 11.16
CA VAL A 44 0.03 -6.16 10.79
C VAL A 44 1.04 -7.17 10.29
N LEU A 45 0.95 -8.42 10.75
CA LEU A 45 1.69 -9.54 10.16
C LEU A 45 0.77 -10.35 9.24
N ARG A 46 1.29 -10.74 8.08
CA ARG A 46 0.62 -11.61 7.11
C ARG A 46 1.60 -12.65 6.59
N SER A 47 1.33 -13.91 6.85
CA SER A 47 2.14 -15.02 6.33
C SER A 47 1.46 -15.66 5.13
N LYS A 48 2.24 -15.95 4.09
CA LYS A 48 1.78 -16.67 2.88
C LYS A 48 2.87 -17.66 2.48
N GLY A 49 2.57 -18.95 2.61
CA GLY A 49 3.60 -19.99 2.54
C GLY A 49 4.64 -19.79 3.63
N SER A 50 5.92 -19.80 3.27
CA SER A 50 7.04 -19.59 4.20
C SER A 50 7.44 -18.13 4.41
N ILE A 51 6.77 -17.18 3.74
CA ILE A 51 7.13 -15.76 3.78
C ILE A 51 6.17 -15.02 4.70
N THR A 52 6.72 -14.20 5.60
CA THR A 52 5.96 -13.31 6.48
C THR A 52 6.19 -11.85 6.11
N LEU A 53 5.10 -11.15 5.79
CA LEU A 53 5.07 -9.71 5.57
C LEU A 53 4.74 -8.97 6.86
N GLY A 54 5.56 -7.99 7.21
CA GLY A 54 5.27 -6.99 8.22
C GLY A 54 4.75 -5.73 7.53
N ILE A 55 3.55 -5.30 7.87
CA ILE A 55 2.91 -4.16 7.24
C ILE A 55 2.80 -3.04 8.27
N VAL A 56 3.37 -1.88 7.97
CA VAL A 56 3.21 -0.64 8.74
C VAL A 56 2.17 0.21 8.04
N ILE A 57 1.04 0.44 8.71
CA ILE A 57 0.00 1.34 8.23
C ILE A 57 0.28 2.72 8.81
N LEU A 58 0.53 3.69 7.94
CA LEU A 58 0.84 5.04 8.39
C LEU A 58 -0.43 5.74 8.94
N PRO A 59 -0.33 6.48 10.06
CA PRO A 59 -1.48 7.14 10.69
C PRO A 59 -2.00 8.29 9.86
N ALA A 60 -3.23 8.73 10.10
CA ALA A 60 -3.75 9.96 9.51
C ALA A 60 -2.89 11.16 9.96
N LEU A 61 -2.47 11.99 8.99
CA LEU A 61 -1.76 13.23 9.29
C LEU A 61 -2.73 14.32 9.73
N ALA A 62 -2.30 15.12 10.70
CA ALA A 62 -2.95 16.39 11.00
C ALA A 62 -2.87 17.32 9.77
N LYS A 63 -3.82 18.26 9.66
CA LYS A 63 -3.95 19.14 8.47
C LYS A 63 -2.67 19.95 8.18
N ASP A 64 -2.01 20.41 9.22
CA ASP A 64 -0.75 21.17 9.18
C ASP A 64 0.48 20.29 8.86
N ALA A 65 0.37 18.98 9.03
CA ALA A 65 1.44 18.00 8.78
C ALA A 65 1.41 17.38 7.37
N GLN A 66 0.44 17.73 6.51
CA GLN A 66 0.21 17.08 5.21
C GLN A 66 1.35 17.22 4.17
N VAL A 67 2.35 18.05 4.47
CA VAL A 67 3.56 18.17 3.66
C VAL A 67 4.77 17.63 4.41
N ASN A 68 4.92 18.01 5.69
CA ASN A 68 6.09 17.68 6.49
C ASN A 68 5.65 16.90 7.73
N PRO A 69 5.64 15.55 7.68
CA PRO A 69 5.34 14.73 8.85
C PRO A 69 6.31 15.08 9.99
N PRO A 70 5.87 15.29 11.25
CA PRO A 70 6.74 15.66 12.35
C PRO A 70 7.86 14.64 12.60
N GLU A 71 9.04 15.10 13.02
CA GLU A 71 10.19 14.21 13.26
C GLU A 71 9.89 13.11 14.28
N ALA A 72 9.15 13.44 15.35
CA ALA A 72 8.73 12.46 16.34
C ALA A 72 7.93 11.32 15.69
N LEU A 73 6.97 11.65 14.83
CA LEU A 73 6.18 10.67 14.10
C LEU A 73 7.06 9.84 13.14
N ARG A 74 8.02 10.45 12.45
CA ARG A 74 8.95 9.70 11.58
C ARG A 74 9.78 8.68 12.37
N LYS A 75 10.27 9.06 13.56
CA LYS A 75 10.98 8.16 14.48
C LYS A 75 10.10 7.02 14.98
N GLU A 76 8.83 7.31 15.31
CA GLU A 76 7.87 6.28 15.71
C GLU A 76 7.59 5.28 14.59
N ILE A 77 7.44 5.74 13.35
CA ILE A 77 7.27 4.88 12.17
C ILE A 77 8.50 3.98 11.98
N ALA A 78 9.70 4.54 12.06
CA ALA A 78 10.94 3.79 11.96
C ALA A 78 11.03 2.72 13.06
N ALA A 79 10.71 3.08 14.31
CA ALA A 79 10.69 2.13 15.42
C ALA A 79 9.65 1.01 15.22
N ALA A 80 8.46 1.32 14.70
CA ALA A 80 7.44 0.32 14.40
C ALA A 80 7.89 -0.66 13.31
N ALA A 81 8.52 -0.15 12.24
CA ALA A 81 9.07 -0.97 11.17
C ALA A 81 10.22 -1.87 11.66
N ASN A 82 11.12 -1.34 12.50
CA ASN A 82 12.21 -2.13 13.09
C ASN A 82 11.70 -3.26 13.97
N ARG A 83 10.65 -3.04 14.77
CA ARG A 83 10.01 -4.13 15.55
C ARG A 83 9.39 -5.21 14.67
N LEU A 84 8.87 -4.84 13.49
CA LEU A 84 8.36 -5.82 12.53
C LEU A 84 9.48 -6.59 11.86
N ARG A 85 10.63 -5.95 11.60
CA ARG A 85 11.80 -6.58 10.96
C ARG A 85 12.28 -7.84 11.68
N GLU A 86 12.17 -7.86 13.00
CA GLU A 86 12.52 -9.03 13.82
C GLU A 86 11.63 -10.26 13.53
N LYS A 87 10.42 -10.04 13.00
CA LYS A 87 9.37 -11.05 12.85
C LYS A 87 8.95 -11.29 11.40
N ALA A 88 9.34 -10.40 10.50
CA ALA A 88 8.97 -10.41 9.09
C ALA A 88 10.18 -10.58 8.19
N ASP A 89 9.96 -11.19 7.03
CA ASP A 89 10.98 -11.34 5.99
C ASP A 89 10.99 -10.15 5.04
N LEU A 90 9.87 -9.41 4.97
CA LEU A 90 9.74 -8.16 4.23
C LEU A 90 8.86 -7.20 5.03
N VAL A 91 9.26 -5.93 5.12
CA VAL A 91 8.48 -4.87 5.77
C VAL A 91 7.98 -3.87 4.74
N VAL A 92 6.66 -3.65 4.71
CA VAL A 92 5.97 -2.79 3.73
C VAL A 92 5.23 -1.68 4.46
N ALA A 93 5.42 -0.42 4.04
CA ALA A 93 4.62 0.70 4.51
C ALA A 93 3.42 0.94 3.57
N LEU A 94 2.21 1.10 4.12
CA LEU A 94 1.02 1.54 3.41
C LEU A 94 0.70 3.00 3.78
N SER A 95 0.66 3.88 2.79
CA SER A 95 0.54 5.32 3.00
C SER A 95 -0.56 5.93 2.12
N PRO A 96 -1.55 6.63 2.69
CA PRO A 96 -2.46 7.49 1.94
C PRO A 96 -2.10 8.98 2.03
N TRP A 97 -0.86 9.32 2.42
CA TRP A 97 -0.46 10.70 2.73
C TRP A 97 -0.31 11.63 1.53
N GLY A 98 -0.27 11.09 0.33
CA GLY A 98 0.03 11.88 -0.86
C GLY A 98 1.53 12.10 -1.07
N ILE A 99 1.87 12.52 -2.28
CA ILE A 99 3.24 12.40 -2.80
C ILE A 99 4.24 13.22 -2.00
N ARG A 100 3.85 14.42 -1.55
CA ARG A 100 4.75 15.35 -0.86
C ARG A 100 5.16 14.84 0.52
N ALA A 101 4.19 14.43 1.34
CA ALA A 101 4.47 13.90 2.67
C ALA A 101 5.24 12.57 2.62
N GLU A 102 4.91 11.70 1.66
CA GLU A 102 5.67 10.45 1.44
C GLU A 102 7.11 10.74 1.02
N GLN A 103 7.32 11.64 0.07
CA GLN A 103 8.66 12.01 -0.37
C GLN A 103 9.47 12.62 0.79
N ASN A 104 8.88 13.52 1.56
CA ASN A 104 9.54 14.12 2.73
C ASN A 104 9.86 13.07 3.80
N LEU A 105 8.98 12.09 4.05
CA LEU A 105 9.29 10.97 4.95
C LEU A 105 10.53 10.20 4.46
N LEU A 106 10.60 9.89 3.16
CA LEU A 106 11.67 9.10 2.55
C LEU A 106 13.00 9.85 2.43
N GLU A 107 12.98 11.18 2.27
CA GLU A 107 14.19 12.01 2.12
C GLU A 107 14.80 12.43 3.46
N THR A 108 13.97 12.57 4.50
CA THR A 108 14.41 13.10 5.81
C THR A 108 14.63 12.04 6.88
N SER A 109 14.39 10.76 6.57
CA SER A 109 14.59 9.67 7.52
C SER A 109 15.03 8.41 6.78
N PRO A 110 16.06 7.69 7.27
CA PRO A 110 16.44 6.41 6.69
C PRO A 110 15.23 5.46 6.76
N PRO A 111 14.84 4.82 5.65
CA PRO A 111 13.74 3.88 5.64
C PRO A 111 14.08 2.68 6.53
N SER A 112 13.10 2.27 7.32
CA SER A 112 13.15 1.03 8.13
C SER A 112 12.30 -0.09 7.51
N PHE A 113 11.65 0.20 6.38
CA PHE A 113 10.84 -0.71 5.56
C PHE A 113 11.44 -0.84 4.16
N ASP A 114 11.12 -1.91 3.45
CA ASP A 114 11.70 -2.26 2.15
C ASP A 114 10.91 -1.70 0.98
N LEU A 115 9.59 -1.56 1.18
CA LEU A 115 8.66 -1.01 0.21
C LEU A 115 7.79 0.05 0.87
N LEU A 116 7.47 1.11 0.14
CA LEU A 116 6.38 2.03 0.47
C LEU A 116 5.36 2.03 -0.67
N LEU A 117 4.14 1.62 -0.37
CA LEU A 117 3.00 1.65 -1.28
C LEU A 117 2.12 2.85 -0.93
N GLY A 118 2.21 3.88 -1.78
CA GLY A 118 1.59 5.19 -1.57
C GLY A 118 0.31 5.40 -2.39
N THR A 119 -0.54 6.29 -1.88
CA THR A 119 -1.73 6.81 -2.56
C THR A 119 -2.03 8.23 -2.06
N GLY A 120 -3.27 8.70 -2.19
CA GLY A 120 -3.70 10.03 -1.80
C GLY A 120 -3.31 11.09 -2.83
N GLN A 121 -3.31 12.37 -2.42
CA GLN A 121 -3.10 13.49 -3.35
C GLN A 121 -1.76 13.42 -4.09
N GLY A 122 -1.78 13.79 -5.37
CA GLY A 122 -0.60 13.80 -6.25
C GLY A 122 -0.62 12.69 -7.30
N ILE A 123 0.45 12.62 -8.09
CA ILE A 123 0.56 11.69 -9.20
C ILE A 123 0.90 10.27 -8.72
N GLY A 124 0.43 9.27 -9.47
CA GLY A 124 0.97 7.90 -9.39
C GLY A 124 2.40 7.85 -9.94
N ASN A 125 3.13 6.82 -9.57
CA ASN A 125 4.45 6.53 -10.14
C ASN A 125 4.59 5.02 -10.33
N THR A 126 5.34 4.60 -11.36
CA THR A 126 5.50 3.18 -11.68
C THR A 126 6.41 2.44 -10.70
N GLY A 127 7.12 3.14 -9.83
CA GLY A 127 8.12 2.61 -8.91
C GLY A 127 9.46 3.34 -9.04
N ARG A 128 10.01 3.76 -7.90
CA ARG A 128 11.29 4.46 -7.78
C ARG A 128 12.09 3.86 -6.64
N LEU A 129 13.33 3.50 -6.91
CA LEU A 129 14.29 3.14 -5.87
C LEU A 129 14.77 4.39 -5.13
N MET A 130 14.80 4.31 -3.81
CA MET A 130 15.09 5.40 -2.89
C MET A 130 16.10 4.93 -1.84
N ASN A 131 16.76 5.89 -1.18
CA ASN A 131 17.73 5.62 -0.12
C ASN A 131 18.81 4.60 -0.52
N LYS A 132 19.65 4.96 -1.51
CA LYS A 132 20.70 4.08 -2.04
C LYS A 132 20.16 2.70 -2.44
N ASP A 133 18.99 2.73 -3.08
CA ASP A 133 18.27 1.57 -3.57
C ASP A 133 17.81 0.57 -2.50
N ALA A 134 17.85 0.91 -1.20
CA ALA A 134 17.37 0.04 -0.14
C ALA A 134 15.83 -0.02 -0.03
N LEU A 135 15.12 0.92 -0.68
CA LEU A 135 13.66 0.99 -0.65
C LEU A 135 13.07 1.15 -2.06
N LEU A 136 11.99 0.42 -2.35
CA LEU A 136 11.12 0.67 -3.50
C LEU A 136 9.89 1.48 -3.09
N TRP A 137 9.73 2.68 -3.63
CA TRP A 137 8.53 3.51 -3.47
C TRP A 137 7.67 3.43 -4.71
N MET A 138 6.41 3.01 -4.55
CA MET A 138 5.42 2.95 -5.63
C MET A 138 4.17 3.73 -5.25
N ARG A 139 3.51 4.35 -6.24
CA ARG A 139 2.23 5.02 -6.02
C ARG A 139 1.22 4.58 -7.06
N ALA A 140 0.06 4.12 -6.59
CA ALA A 140 -1.03 3.72 -7.46
C ALA A 140 -1.53 4.89 -8.32
N TYR A 141 -1.91 4.58 -9.56
CA TYR A 141 -2.60 5.54 -10.44
C TYR A 141 -4.07 5.67 -10.05
N ASP A 142 -4.67 6.82 -10.36
CA ASP A 142 -6.04 7.10 -10.02
C ASP A 142 -7.04 6.21 -10.79
N LYS A 143 -8.23 6.06 -10.22
CA LYS A 143 -9.40 5.44 -10.87
C LYS A 143 -9.20 3.98 -11.32
N GLY A 144 -8.26 3.26 -10.71
CA GLY A 144 -8.05 1.84 -10.99
C GLY A 144 -7.64 1.54 -12.44
N LYS A 145 -7.00 2.48 -13.14
CA LYS A 145 -6.62 2.31 -14.55
C LYS A 145 -5.45 1.34 -14.78
N ALA A 146 -4.73 0.99 -13.72
CA ALA A 146 -3.59 0.10 -13.80
C ALA A 146 -3.42 -0.72 -12.53
N LEU A 147 -2.91 -1.94 -12.69
CA LEU A 147 -2.43 -2.78 -11.60
C LEU A 147 -0.91 -2.64 -11.49
N GLN A 148 -0.42 -2.38 -10.28
CA GLN A 148 1.00 -2.40 -10.00
C GLN A 148 1.40 -3.77 -9.46
N ARG A 149 2.46 -4.34 -10.06
CA ARG A 149 3.00 -5.63 -9.68
C ARG A 149 4.45 -5.47 -9.27
N VAL A 150 4.83 -6.10 -8.16
CA VAL A 150 6.21 -6.25 -7.71
C VAL A 150 6.52 -7.72 -7.59
N ASP A 151 7.59 -8.15 -8.22
CA ASP A 151 8.15 -9.49 -8.11
C ASP A 151 9.44 -9.41 -7.30
N ILE A 152 9.53 -10.16 -6.20
CA ILE A 152 10.71 -10.22 -5.34
C ILE A 152 11.35 -11.59 -5.54
N PHE A 153 12.58 -11.58 -6.03
CA PHE A 153 13.35 -12.80 -6.31
C PHE A 153 14.33 -13.13 -5.18
N THR A 154 14.73 -12.14 -4.40
CA THR A 154 15.62 -12.30 -3.25
C THR A 154 15.16 -11.39 -2.13
N LEU A 155 14.93 -11.97 -0.95
CA LEU A 155 14.52 -11.20 0.22
C LEU A 155 15.69 -10.37 0.79
N PRO A 156 15.40 -9.24 1.44
CA PRO A 156 16.39 -8.53 2.24
C PRO A 156 16.92 -9.42 3.36
N GLU A 157 18.24 -9.49 3.52
CA GLU A 157 18.86 -10.24 4.61
C GLU A 157 18.61 -9.55 5.96
N LYS A 158 18.18 -10.32 6.97
CA LYS A 158 17.89 -9.77 8.30
C LYS A 158 19.17 -9.25 8.94
N GLY A 159 19.18 -7.96 9.29
CA GLY A 159 20.31 -7.30 9.94
C GLY A 159 21.40 -6.78 8.99
N ALA A 160 21.26 -6.98 7.67
CA ALA A 160 22.20 -6.43 6.71
C ALA A 160 22.01 -4.91 6.56
N SER A 161 23.06 -4.15 6.91
CA SER A 161 23.07 -2.68 6.78
C SER A 161 23.31 -2.19 5.34
N SER A 162 23.65 -3.10 4.42
CA SER A 162 24.09 -2.79 3.05
C SER A 162 23.16 -3.35 1.97
N PHE A 163 21.98 -3.87 2.33
CA PHE A 163 21.04 -4.39 1.34
C PHE A 163 20.59 -3.28 0.39
N ALA A 164 20.65 -3.56 -0.91
CA ALA A 164 20.17 -2.70 -1.97
C ALA A 164 19.44 -3.52 -3.02
N TRP A 165 18.27 -3.06 -3.42
CA TRP A 165 17.50 -3.62 -4.50
C TRP A 165 18.26 -3.50 -5.83
N GLN A 166 18.19 -4.55 -6.63
CA GLN A 166 18.77 -4.61 -7.96
C GLN A 166 17.67 -5.00 -8.94
N GLN A 167 17.25 -4.04 -9.77
CA GLN A 167 16.19 -4.27 -10.75
C GLN A 167 16.58 -5.40 -11.73
N GLY A 168 15.68 -6.35 -11.93
CA GLY A 168 15.89 -7.55 -12.76
C GLY A 168 16.74 -8.64 -12.10
N LYS A 169 17.23 -8.43 -10.86
CA LYS A 169 18.00 -9.42 -10.10
C LYS A 169 17.30 -9.81 -8.80
N SER A 170 17.22 -8.89 -7.83
CA SER A 170 16.55 -9.16 -6.55
C SER A 170 15.08 -8.72 -6.55
N ILE A 171 14.72 -7.78 -7.42
CA ILE A 171 13.35 -7.27 -7.55
C ILE A 171 13.03 -6.87 -9.00
N SER A 172 11.77 -6.95 -9.39
CA SER A 172 11.22 -6.33 -10.59
C SER A 172 9.89 -5.68 -10.26
N TRP A 173 9.52 -4.63 -10.97
CA TRP A 173 8.20 -4.02 -10.83
C TRP A 173 7.68 -3.54 -12.17
N THR A 174 6.37 -3.65 -12.34
CA THR A 174 5.67 -3.25 -13.57
C THR A 174 4.35 -2.58 -13.23
N THR A 175 3.91 -1.70 -14.13
CA THR A 175 2.55 -1.15 -14.11
C THR A 175 1.83 -1.72 -15.32
N ILE A 176 0.79 -2.51 -15.06
CA ILE A 176 -0.01 -3.21 -16.06
C ILE A 176 -1.26 -2.36 -16.31
N PRO A 177 -1.39 -1.69 -17.46
CA PRO A 177 -2.60 -0.93 -17.79
C PRO A 177 -3.80 -1.88 -17.91
N LEU A 178 -4.87 -1.60 -17.18
CA LEU A 178 -6.13 -2.31 -17.32
C LEU A 178 -6.86 -1.74 -18.54
N SER A 179 -6.70 -2.42 -19.67
CA SER A 179 -7.24 -2.04 -20.97
C SER A 179 -8.05 -3.20 -21.56
N GLU A 180 -8.71 -2.98 -22.70
CA GLU A 180 -9.49 -3.99 -23.43
C GLU A 180 -8.72 -5.27 -23.79
N LYS A 181 -7.38 -5.25 -23.68
CA LYS A 181 -6.53 -6.44 -23.87
C LYS A 181 -6.60 -7.41 -22.69
N ILE A 182 -7.11 -6.99 -21.54
CA ILE A 182 -7.31 -7.81 -20.36
C ILE A 182 -8.81 -8.04 -20.24
N TYR A 183 -9.25 -9.27 -20.51
CA TYR A 183 -10.66 -9.62 -20.44
C TYR A 183 -11.20 -9.43 -19.02
N SER A 184 -12.39 -8.84 -18.93
CA SER A 184 -13.13 -8.74 -17.67
C SER A 184 -13.53 -10.13 -17.19
N ASP A 185 -13.41 -10.36 -15.87
CA ASP A 185 -13.96 -11.57 -15.27
C ASP A 185 -15.50 -11.61 -15.46
N PRO A 186 -16.06 -12.65 -16.09
CA PRO A 186 -17.50 -12.70 -16.38
C PRO A 186 -18.39 -12.63 -15.14
N GLY A 187 -17.96 -13.23 -14.02
CA GLY A 187 -18.72 -13.24 -12.77
C GLY A 187 -18.75 -11.87 -12.11
N ILE A 188 -17.64 -11.13 -12.15
CA ILE A 188 -17.60 -9.73 -11.69
C ILE A 188 -18.41 -8.83 -12.63
N LEU A 189 -18.33 -9.05 -13.94
CA LEU A 189 -19.07 -8.25 -14.93
C LEU A 189 -20.60 -8.42 -14.75
N GLU A 190 -21.06 -9.62 -14.48
CA GLU A 190 -22.48 -9.90 -14.19
C GLU A 190 -22.98 -9.12 -12.96
N ILE A 191 -22.15 -9.03 -11.91
CA ILE A 191 -22.47 -8.22 -10.73
C ILE A 191 -22.66 -6.75 -11.12
N PHE A 192 -21.76 -6.17 -11.92
CA PHE A 192 -21.92 -4.79 -12.38
C PHE A 192 -23.17 -4.60 -13.25
N ASN A 193 -23.40 -5.48 -14.22
CA ASN A 193 -24.57 -5.42 -15.10
C ASN A 193 -25.89 -5.53 -14.31
N SER A 194 -25.91 -6.33 -13.24
CA SER A 194 -27.09 -6.46 -12.38
C SER A 194 -27.41 -5.17 -11.61
N LEU A 195 -26.38 -4.40 -11.22
CA LEU A 195 -26.54 -3.14 -10.48
C LEU A 195 -27.09 -2.02 -11.37
N ASP A 196 -26.69 -1.99 -12.65
CA ASP A 196 -27.20 -1.00 -13.61
C ASP A 196 -28.66 -1.23 -14.00
N LYS A 197 -29.10 -2.50 -14.05
CA LYS A 197 -30.51 -2.85 -14.33
C LYS A 197 -31.47 -2.40 -13.22
N THR A 198 -31.00 -2.26 -11.98
CA THR A 198 -31.78 -1.75 -10.84
C THR A 198 -31.97 -0.23 -10.82
N LYS A 199 -31.42 0.51 -11.79
CA LYS A 199 -31.59 1.98 -11.93
C LYS A 199 -32.69 2.39 -12.92
N ILE A 200 -33.55 1.46 -13.34
CA ILE A 200 -34.75 1.72 -14.16
C ILE A 200 -36.00 1.61 -13.30
#